data_AF-A0A7C3WPH6-F1
#
_entry.id   AF-A0A7C3WPH6-F1
#
_cell.length_a   1.000
_cell.length_b   1.000
_cell.length_c   1.000
_cell.angle_alpha   90.00
_cell.angle_beta   90.00
_cell.angle_gamma   90.00
#
_symmetry.space_group_name_H-M   'P 1'
#
loop_
_entity.id
_entity.type
_entity.pdbx_description
1 polymer ?
#
loop_
_entity_poly.entity_id
_entity_poly.type
_entity_poly.pdbx_seq_one_letter_code
_entity_poly.pdbx_strand_id
1 'polypeptide(L)'
;MQFQPQAGHTRREQYYFYGHYYAVQAMWWAGGSWWNRWFPAIREDLLARQRPDGSWTDPICPHAATAMALVILQLPNNLLPIFQR
;
A
#
# COMPACT_ATOMS: atom_id res chain seq x y z
N MET A 1 2.77 16.17 4.80
CA MET A 1 3.58 15.07 4.24
C MET A 1 4.39 15.61 3.09
N GLN A 2 5.70 15.46 3.14
CA GLN A 2 6.59 15.86 2.05
C GLN A 2 6.67 14.81 0.94
N PHE A 3 6.40 13.53 1.25
CA PHE A 3 6.37 12.42 0.29
C PHE A 3 5.00 11.76 0.33
N GLN A 4 4.23 11.89 -0.76
CA GLN A 4 2.97 11.18 -0.95
C GLN A 4 3.10 10.18 -2.11
N PRO A 5 2.49 8.99 -2.01
CA PRO A 5 2.35 8.10 -3.15
C PRO A 5 1.62 8.84 -4.28
N GLN A 6 2.17 8.81 -5.50
CA GLN A 6 1.56 9.43 -6.66
C GLN A 6 1.21 8.35 -7.68
N ALA A 7 -0.06 8.31 -8.08
CA ALA A 7 -0.54 7.38 -9.08
C ALA A 7 0.23 7.54 -10.41
N GLY A 8 0.63 6.41 -11.00
CA GLY A 8 1.23 6.36 -12.35
C GLY A 8 2.74 6.61 -12.42
N HIS A 9 3.41 6.93 -11.30
CA HIS A 9 4.88 6.96 -11.27
C HIS A 9 5.45 5.54 -11.19
N THR A 10 5.75 4.91 -12.32
CA THR A 10 6.45 3.62 -12.38
C THR A 10 7.91 3.79 -11.94
N ARG A 11 8.12 4.00 -10.64
CA ARG A 11 9.44 3.83 -10.03
C ARG A 11 9.72 2.32 -10.06
N ARG A 12 10.74 1.89 -10.81
CA ARG A 12 11.30 0.53 -10.76
C ARG A 12 11.98 0.32 -9.40
N GLU A 13 11.24 0.48 -8.32
CA GLU A 13 11.73 0.23 -6.98
C GLU A 13 11.51 -1.24 -6.68
N GLN A 14 12.62 -1.96 -6.56
CA GLN A 14 12.68 -3.38 -6.19
C GLN A 14 12.03 -3.68 -4.83
N TYR A 15 11.64 -2.64 -4.07
CA TYR A 15 11.05 -2.76 -2.75
C TYR A 15 9.81 -1.86 -2.59
N TYR A 16 9.12 -1.52 -3.69
CA TYR A 16 7.96 -0.63 -3.64
C TYR A 16 6.87 -1.15 -2.68
N PHE A 17 6.38 -2.37 -2.93
CA PHE A 17 5.34 -3.00 -2.12
C PHE A 17 5.79 -3.26 -0.69
N TYR A 18 7.06 -3.64 -0.53
CA TYR A 18 7.67 -3.87 0.77
C TYR A 18 7.75 -2.59 1.61
N GLY A 19 8.17 -1.48 1.00
CA GLY A 19 8.20 -0.17 1.66
C GLY A 19 6.82 0.29 2.08
N HIS A 20 5.83 0.16 1.19
CA HIS A 20 4.44 0.52 1.50
C HIS A 20 3.80 -0.39 2.55
N TYR A 21 4.21 -1.65 2.64
CA TYR A 21 3.77 -2.57 3.69
C TYR A 21 4.18 -2.11 5.10
N TYR A 22 5.36 -1.52 5.28
CA TYR A 22 5.73 -0.92 6.58
C TYR A 22 5.14 0.48 6.74
N ALA A 23 5.08 1.26 5.65
CA ALA A 23 4.51 2.60 5.70
C ALA A 23 3.04 2.60 6.13
N VAL A 24 2.24 1.61 5.69
CA VAL A 24 0.83 1.52 6.10
C VAL A 24 0.68 1.32 7.61
N GLN A 25 1.59 0.57 8.24
CA GLN A 25 1.60 0.38 9.69
C GLN A 25 1.92 1.69 10.41
N ALA A 26 2.98 2.38 9.97
CA ALA A 26 3.35 3.67 10.55
C ALA A 26 2.24 4.71 10.40
N MET A 27 1.58 4.76 9.24
CA MET A 27 0.47 5.69 8.98
C MET A 27 -0.78 5.33 9.76
N TRP A 28 -1.05 4.04 9.96
CA TRP A 28 -2.16 3.58 10.80
C TRP A 28 -1.99 4.03 12.25
N TRP A 29 -0.80 3.82 12.82
CA TRP A 29 -0.47 4.29 14.16
C TRP A 29 -0.47 5.81 14.28
N ALA A 30 0.05 6.53 13.29
CA ALA A 30 0.04 8.00 13.26
C ALA A 30 -1.39 8.57 13.20
N GLY A 31 -2.30 7.89 12.49
CA GLY A 31 -3.71 8.24 12.42
C GLY A 31 -4.00 9.65 11.90
N GLY A 32 -5.23 10.12 12.17
CA GLY A 32 -5.65 11.50 11.94
C GLY A 32 -5.39 12.02 10.52
N SER A 33 -4.85 13.23 10.42
CA SER A 33 -4.57 13.88 9.13
C SER A 33 -3.49 13.18 8.31
N TRP A 34 -2.65 12.34 8.94
CA TRP A 34 -1.62 11.58 8.23
C TRP A 34 -2.27 10.40 7.51
N TRP A 35 -3.05 9.60 8.23
CA TRP A 35 -3.82 8.51 7.62
C TRP A 35 -4.75 9.01 6.51
N ASN A 36 -5.55 10.05 6.78
CA ASN A 36 -6.56 10.56 5.85
C ASN A 36 -5.99 11.13 4.55
N ARG A 37 -4.71 11.54 4.55
CA ARG A 37 -4.02 12.03 3.35
C ARG A 37 -3.21 10.95 2.64
N TRP A 38 -2.65 10.00 3.39
CA TRP A 38 -1.77 8.98 2.81
C TRP A 38 -2.55 7.78 2.27
N PHE A 39 -3.55 7.30 3.00
CA PHE A 39 -4.28 6.09 2.63
C PHE A 39 -5.01 6.21 1.29
N PRO A 40 -5.76 7.30 1.01
CA PRO A 40 -6.36 7.47 -0.31
C PRO A 40 -5.31 7.50 -1.43
N ALA A 41 -4.17 8.15 -1.19
CA ALA A 41 -3.10 8.26 -2.18
C ALA A 41 -2.46 6.90 -2.53
N ILE A 42 -2.14 6.07 -1.54
CA ILE A 42 -1.61 4.73 -1.81
C ILE A 42 -2.66 3.81 -2.43
N ARG A 43 -3.93 3.95 -2.02
CA ARG A 43 -5.04 3.18 -2.60
C ARG A 43 -5.16 3.43 -4.09
N GLU A 44 -5.23 4.70 -4.51
CA GLU A 44 -5.34 5.05 -5.93
C GLU A 44 -4.13 4.57 -6.73
N ASP A 45 -2.92 4.71 -6.19
CA ASP A 45 -1.72 4.24 -6.87
C ASP A 45 -1.69 2.70 -7.00
N LEU A 46 -2.07 1.95 -5.95
CA LEU A 46 -2.17 0.49 -6.04
C LEU A 46 -3.22 0.07 -7.06
N LEU A 47 -4.40 0.67 -7.07
CA LEU A 47 -5.45 0.37 -8.05
C LEU A 47 -4.99 0.68 -9.48
N ALA A 48 -4.27 1.78 -9.70
CA ALA A 48 -3.72 2.13 -11.01
C ALA A 48 -2.63 1.14 -11.51
N ARG A 49 -1.96 0.42 -10.58
CA ARG A 49 -0.94 -0.60 -10.89
C ARG A 49 -1.49 -2.01 -11.01
N GLN A 50 -2.76 -2.23 -10.65
CA GLN A 50 -3.36 -3.54 -10.69
C GLN A 50 -3.44 -4.04 -12.14
N ARG A 51 -3.01 -5.28 -12.37
CA ARG A 51 -3.14 -5.91 -13.68
C ARG A 51 -4.58 -6.38 -13.94
N PRO A 52 -4.96 -6.66 -15.20
CA PRO A 52 -6.30 -7.16 -15.52
C PRO A 52 -6.68 -8.48 -14.82
N ASP A 53 -5.70 -9.30 -14.44
CA ASP A 53 -5.89 -10.54 -13.67
C ASP A 53 -6.04 -10.28 -12.15
N GLY A 54 -5.99 -9.02 -11.73
CA GLY A 54 -6.08 -8.60 -10.34
C GLY A 54 -4.76 -8.64 -9.57
N SER A 55 -3.65 -9.08 -10.20
CA SER A 55 -2.35 -9.21 -9.55
C SER A 55 -1.54 -7.91 -9.52
N TRP A 56 -0.58 -7.86 -8.60
CA TRP A 56 0.53 -6.91 -8.60
C TRP A 56 1.83 -7.64 -8.82
N THR A 57 2.78 -7.00 -9.51
CA THR A 57 4.08 -7.60 -9.81
C THR A 57 5.21 -6.75 -9.27
N ASP A 58 6.26 -7.41 -8.81
CA ASP A 58 7.53 -6.81 -8.45
C ASP A 58 8.65 -7.65 -9.11
N PRO A 59 9.76 -7.04 -9.54
CA PRO A 59 10.94 -7.75 -10.03
C PRO A 59 11.45 -8.90 -9.12
N ILE A 60 11.23 -8.83 -7.80
CA ILE A 60 11.74 -9.85 -6.86
C ILE A 60 10.78 -11.04 -6.72
N CYS A 61 9.52 -10.78 -6.34
CA CYS A 61 8.53 -11.82 -6.09
C CYS A 61 7.11 -11.31 -6.38
N PRO A 62 6.48 -11.71 -7.50
CA PRO A 62 5.13 -11.26 -7.88
C PRO A 62 4.04 -11.63 -6.86
N HIS A 63 4.14 -12.82 -6.26
CA HIS A 63 3.17 -13.28 -5.25
C HIS A 63 3.21 -12.42 -3.99
N ALA A 64 4.41 -12.05 -3.54
CA ALA A 64 4.60 -11.18 -2.38
C ALA A 64 4.03 -9.78 -2.63
N ALA A 65 4.22 -9.23 -3.84
CA ALA A 65 3.65 -7.94 -4.23
C ALA A 65 2.12 -7.94 -4.14
N THR A 66 1.47 -8.98 -4.65
CA THR A 66 0.01 -9.13 -4.58
C THR A 66 -0.45 -9.25 -3.13
N ALA A 67 0.20 -10.08 -2.30
CA ALA A 67 -0.16 -10.24 -0.90
C ALA A 67 -0.02 -8.92 -0.12
N MET A 68 1.08 -8.18 -0.31
CA MET A 68 1.31 -6.90 0.36
C MET A 68 0.31 -5.83 -0.08
N ALA A 69 0.01 -5.74 -1.38
CA ALA A 69 -1.00 -4.81 -1.90
C ALA A 69 -2.38 -5.09 -1.28
N LEU A 70 -2.78 -6.36 -1.19
CA LEU A 70 -4.04 -6.75 -0.55
C LEU A 70 -4.07 -6.40 0.93
N VAL A 71 -2.98 -6.64 1.68
CA VAL A 71 -2.91 -6.26 3.11
C VAL A 71 -3.06 -4.74 3.28
N ILE A 72 -2.37 -3.95 2.46
CA ILE A 72 -2.48 -2.48 2.50
C ILE A 72 -3.93 -2.04 2.24
N LEU A 73 -4.57 -2.58 1.20
CA LEU A 73 -5.93 -2.20 0.81
C LEU A 73 -7.00 -2.64 1.83
N GLN A 74 -6.76 -3.71 2.58
CA GLN A 74 -7.71 -4.24 3.56
C GLN A 74 -7.58 -3.61 4.96
N LEU A 75 -6.52 -2.85 5.22
CA LEU A 75 -6.31 -2.22 6.53
C LEU A 75 -7.53 -1.43 7.07
N PRO A 76 -8.23 -0.57 6.30
CA PRO A 76 -9.39 0.16 6.81
C PRO A 76 -10.58 -0.73 7.18
N ASN A 77 -10.60 -1.99 6.73
CA ASN A 77 -11.68 -2.93 7.07
C ASN A 77 -11.52 -3.52 8.48
N ASN A 78 -10.42 -3.21 9.20
CA ASN A 78 -10.14 -3.69 10.56
C ASN A 78 -10.17 -5.23 10.72
N LEU A 79 -9.89 -5.96 9.64
CA LEU A 79 -9.97 -7.43 9.61
C LEU A 79 -8.72 -8.13 10.18
N LEU A 80 -7.67 -7.37 10.48
CA LEU A 80 -6.39 -7.91 10.92
C LEU A 80 -6.24 -7.70 12.44
N PRO A 81 -6.13 -8.79 13.25
CA PRO A 81 -6.03 -8.70 14.71
C PRO A 81 -4.89 -7.82 15.21
N ILE A 82 -3.78 -7.77 14.47
CA ILE A 82 -2.61 -6.91 14.77
C ILE A 82 -2.91 -5.40 14.70
N PHE A 83 -3.99 -4.99 14.04
CA PHE A 83 -4.40 -3.59 13.90
C PHE A 83 -5.63 -3.22 14.71
N GLN A 84 -6.14 -4.14 15.54
CA GLN A 84 -7.22 -3.86 16.49
C GLN A 84 -6.69 -3.01 17.65
N ARG A 85 -7.47 -2.00 18.05
CA ARG A 85 -7.24 -1.16 19.24
C ARG A 85 -8.07 -1.65 20.41
#